data_AF-A0A6I1QRF8-F1
#
_entry.id   AF-A0A6I1QRF8-F1
#
_cell.length_a   1.000
_cell.length_b   1.000
_cell.length_c   1.000
_cell.angle_alpha   90.00
_cell.angle_beta   90.00
_cell.angle_gamma   90.00
#
_symmetry.space_group_name_H-M   'P 1'
#
loop_
_entity.id
_entity.type
_entity.pdbx_description
1 polymer ?
#
loop_
_entity_poly.entity_id
_entity_poly.type
_entity_poly.pdbx_seq_one_letter_code
_entity_poly.pdbx_strand_id
1 'polypeptide(L)'
;MTKHRVLAVAVALFALAGLACGALDRHEAVDVFVDSLEINQVDLCFDSAALPSDFEMSFKRLLDNDRAAQRRRLPEEAARDYEAWARVTGVHKQWLFVPPSAPDESAHGLLTEGQIADLQAAAAAEMDAAPFTALTCEVDVFLDQVGARDAFAAERTSPLDPSRPPDLQPTPAVVDQPGAAGDEGFVASFPYSESLTVVVAYRLDRVIVRVSVSAPCREASDGTCATLEASALSLASSMQGRILAEVGTDARFTADEICPERDHLACIEEFTARSEADTPAALCVTPLGGWFFETPRGGPDSLCSDDESAVVAVVGAPARG
;
A
#
# COMPACT_ATOMS: atom_id res chain seq x y z
N MET A 1 -22.07 5.43 -57.58
CA MET A 1 -20.95 5.07 -56.68
C MET A 1 -20.97 5.92 -55.40
N THR A 2 -22.06 5.90 -54.62
CA THR A 2 -22.23 6.89 -53.52
C THR A 2 -23.13 6.40 -52.37
N LYS A 3 -23.24 5.08 -52.13
CA LYS A 3 -24.02 4.54 -50.98
C LYS A 3 -23.23 3.66 -50.01
N HIS A 4 -22.00 3.26 -50.34
CA HIS A 4 -21.18 2.39 -49.47
C HIS A 4 -20.08 3.12 -48.69
N ARG A 5 -19.91 4.44 -48.86
CA ARG A 5 -18.95 5.23 -48.09
C ARG A 5 -19.54 5.91 -46.85
N VAL A 6 -20.87 6.06 -46.78
CA VAL A 6 -21.55 6.68 -45.63
C VAL A 6 -21.70 5.70 -44.46
N LEU A 7 -21.82 4.40 -44.73
CA LEU A 7 -21.95 3.37 -43.69
C LEU A 7 -20.62 3.10 -42.95
N ALA A 8 -19.48 3.24 -43.64
CA ALA A 8 -18.17 2.99 -43.06
C ALA A 8 -17.72 4.09 -42.07
N VAL A 9 -18.18 5.33 -42.24
CA VAL A 9 -17.85 6.44 -41.34
C VAL A 9 -18.70 6.42 -40.07
N ALA A 10 -19.95 5.93 -40.15
CA ALA A 10 -20.83 5.80 -38.99
C ALA A 10 -20.41 4.67 -38.04
N VAL A 11 -19.88 3.55 -38.56
CA VAL A 11 -19.37 2.44 -37.74
C VAL A 11 -18.04 2.79 -37.07
N ALA A 12 -17.18 3.58 -37.73
CA ALA A 12 -15.94 4.07 -37.12
C ALA A 12 -16.19 5.09 -35.98
N LEU A 13 -17.26 5.89 -36.06
CA LEU A 13 -17.64 6.84 -35.00
C LEU A 13 -18.31 6.14 -33.79
N PHE A 14 -18.98 5.00 -33.99
CA PHE A 14 -19.51 4.19 -32.87
C PHE A 14 -18.42 3.37 -32.17
N ALA A 15 -17.36 2.95 -32.88
CA ALA A 15 -16.20 2.33 -32.27
C ALA A 15 -15.35 3.32 -31.44
N LEU A 16 -15.37 4.60 -31.79
CA LEU A 16 -14.75 5.67 -30.98
C LEU A 16 -15.61 6.11 -29.78
N ALA A 17 -16.93 5.86 -29.80
CA ALA A 17 -17.80 6.06 -28.64
C ALA A 17 -17.71 4.90 -27.63
N GLY A 18 -17.30 3.70 -28.05
CA GLY A 18 -17.07 2.55 -27.16
C GLY A 18 -15.85 2.70 -26.24
N LEU A 19 -14.95 3.64 -26.53
CA LEU A 19 -13.82 3.99 -25.64
C LEU A 19 -14.22 4.94 -24.49
N ALA A 20 -15.47 5.39 -24.45
CA ALA A 20 -16.00 6.19 -23.33
C ALA A 20 -16.71 5.35 -22.24
N CYS A 21 -16.81 4.02 -22.41
CA CYS A 21 -17.44 3.12 -21.43
C CYS A 21 -16.48 2.55 -20.37
N GLY A 22 -15.19 2.88 -20.39
CA GLY A 22 -14.22 2.38 -19.39
C GLY A 22 -14.38 2.99 -17.98
N ALA A 23 -15.27 3.97 -17.79
CA ALA A 23 -15.45 4.65 -16.51
C ALA A 23 -16.52 4.02 -15.61
N LEU A 24 -17.54 3.35 -16.16
CA LEU A 24 -18.59 2.71 -15.36
C LEU A 24 -18.15 1.34 -14.81
N ASP A 25 -17.52 0.51 -15.64
CA ASP A 25 -17.03 -0.81 -15.22
C ASP A 25 -15.91 -0.70 -14.16
N ARG A 26 -15.12 0.37 -14.21
CA ARG A 26 -14.06 0.62 -13.21
C ARG A 26 -14.63 0.99 -11.85
N HIS A 27 -15.71 1.76 -11.77
CA HIS A 27 -16.27 2.16 -10.48
C HIS A 27 -16.91 0.99 -9.74
N GLU A 28 -17.67 0.14 -10.45
CA GLU A 28 -18.28 -1.04 -9.84
C GLU A 28 -17.23 -2.08 -9.43
N ALA A 29 -16.18 -2.28 -10.23
CA ALA A 29 -15.04 -3.12 -9.87
C ALA A 29 -14.22 -2.56 -8.69
N VAL A 30 -14.09 -1.24 -8.57
CA VAL A 30 -13.40 -0.58 -7.45
C VAL A 30 -14.19 -0.72 -6.16
N ASP A 31 -15.50 -0.49 -6.17
CA ASP A 31 -16.34 -0.65 -4.97
C ASP A 31 -16.38 -2.11 -4.49
N VAL A 32 -16.51 -3.07 -5.42
CA VAL A 32 -16.44 -4.51 -5.10
C VAL A 32 -15.06 -4.90 -4.57
N PHE A 33 -13.97 -4.36 -5.11
CA PHE A 33 -12.61 -4.65 -4.65
C PHE A 33 -12.30 -4.04 -3.28
N VAL A 34 -12.77 -2.82 -2.98
CA VAL A 34 -12.62 -2.21 -1.65
C VAL A 34 -13.36 -3.02 -0.59
N ASP A 35 -14.58 -3.44 -0.88
CA ASP A 35 -15.40 -4.25 0.02
C ASP A 35 -14.86 -5.69 0.14
N SER A 36 -14.28 -6.25 -0.93
CA SER A 36 -13.74 -7.63 -0.95
C SER A 36 -12.39 -7.77 -0.27
N LEU A 37 -11.62 -6.68 -0.16
CA LEU A 37 -10.29 -6.72 0.44
C LEU A 37 -10.35 -7.18 1.89
N GLU A 38 -11.43 -6.94 2.66
CA GLU A 38 -11.54 -7.27 4.11
C GLU A 38 -10.31 -6.87 4.96
N ILE A 39 -9.38 -6.10 4.38
CA ILE A 39 -8.16 -5.67 5.03
C ILE A 39 -8.64 -4.74 6.13
N ASN A 40 -8.35 -5.10 7.37
CA ASN A 40 -8.50 -4.17 8.47
C ASN A 40 -7.42 -3.09 8.30
N GLN A 41 -7.71 -2.12 7.44
CA GLN A 41 -6.84 -1.01 7.04
C GLN A 41 -6.34 -0.24 8.27
N VAL A 42 -7.03 -0.35 9.40
CA VAL A 42 -6.63 0.24 10.68
C VAL A 42 -5.38 -0.42 11.29
N ASP A 43 -5.11 -1.69 11.01
CA ASP A 43 -4.06 -2.49 11.66
C ASP A 43 -2.80 -2.74 10.81
N LEU A 44 -2.82 -2.38 9.52
CA LEU A 44 -1.67 -2.55 8.61
C LEU A 44 -0.41 -1.83 9.11
N CYS A 45 -0.57 -0.59 9.57
CA CYS A 45 0.47 0.17 10.25
C CYS A 45 0.43 -0.14 11.76
N PHE A 46 1.58 -0.15 12.45
CA PHE A 46 1.63 -0.39 13.90
C PHE A 46 0.71 0.57 14.69
N ASP A 47 0.35 0.17 15.91
CA ASP A 47 -0.35 1.06 16.83
C ASP A 47 0.64 1.87 17.67
N SER A 48 0.19 2.99 18.25
CA SER A 48 1.04 3.85 19.10
C SER A 48 1.62 3.13 20.30
N ALA A 49 0.98 2.04 20.76
CA ALA A 49 1.48 1.20 21.85
C ALA A 49 2.81 0.49 21.53
N ALA A 50 3.18 0.39 20.25
CA ALA A 50 4.47 -0.18 19.82
C ALA A 50 5.62 0.83 19.85
N LEU A 51 5.33 2.12 20.07
CA LEU A 51 6.32 3.18 20.15
C LEU A 51 6.62 3.57 21.60
N PRO A 52 7.81 4.16 21.86
CA PRO A 52 8.12 4.71 23.17
C PRO A 52 7.14 5.83 23.56
N SER A 53 6.94 6.07 24.86
CA SER A 53 5.87 6.94 25.39
C SER A 53 6.03 8.43 25.08
N ASP A 54 7.21 8.84 24.63
CA ASP A 54 7.57 10.18 24.16
C ASP A 54 7.24 10.40 22.68
N PHE A 55 6.62 9.41 22.01
CA PHE A 55 6.03 9.57 20.69
C PHE A 55 4.51 9.57 20.77
N GLU A 56 3.91 10.59 20.16
CA GLU A 56 2.47 10.68 20.03
C GLU A 56 2.04 10.46 18.58
N MET A 57 0.93 9.74 18.41
CA MET A 57 0.27 9.63 17.12
C MET A 57 -0.42 10.97 16.82
N SER A 58 0.14 11.73 15.89
CA SER A 58 -0.40 13.02 15.48
C SER A 58 -1.45 12.91 14.37
N PHE A 59 -1.45 11.82 13.60
CA PHE A 59 -2.38 11.64 12.49
C PHE A 59 -2.64 10.17 12.15
N LYS A 60 -3.90 9.84 11.85
CA LYS A 60 -4.35 8.55 11.31
C LYS A 60 -5.52 8.79 10.37
N ARG A 61 -5.45 8.29 9.13
CA ARG A 61 -6.52 8.47 8.14
C ARG A 61 -6.54 7.38 7.08
N LEU A 62 -7.73 7.02 6.63
CA LEU A 62 -7.96 6.35 5.36
C LEU A 62 -8.04 7.40 4.25
N LEU A 63 -7.17 7.27 3.26
CA LEU A 63 -6.98 8.20 2.16
C LEU A 63 -7.68 7.67 0.90
N ASP A 64 -8.83 8.27 0.59
CA ASP A 64 -9.35 8.27 -0.79
C ASP A 64 -8.38 9.02 -1.73
N ASN A 65 -8.58 8.90 -3.04
CA ASN A 65 -7.68 9.46 -4.04
C ASN A 65 -7.60 11.00 -3.97
N ASP A 66 -8.72 11.68 -3.72
CA ASP A 66 -8.76 13.14 -3.63
C ASP A 66 -7.93 13.64 -2.44
N ARG A 67 -8.08 13.00 -1.27
CA ARG A 67 -7.33 13.34 -0.06
C ARG A 67 -5.87 12.94 -0.16
N ALA A 68 -5.55 11.82 -0.81
CA ALA A 68 -4.17 11.46 -1.10
C ALA A 68 -3.51 12.52 -2.00
N ALA A 69 -4.22 12.98 -3.04
CA ALA A 69 -3.71 13.95 -4.01
C ALA A 69 -3.41 15.31 -3.37
N GLN A 70 -4.25 15.78 -2.46
CA GLN A 70 -4.06 17.03 -1.73
C GLN A 70 -2.75 17.10 -0.92
N ARG A 71 -2.15 15.96 -0.60
CA ARG A 71 -0.89 15.89 0.14
C ARG A 71 0.34 15.90 -0.77
N ARG A 72 0.14 15.81 -2.08
CA ARG A 72 1.20 15.93 -3.06
C ARG A 72 1.38 17.40 -3.44
N ARG A 73 2.59 17.72 -3.89
CA ARG A 73 2.99 19.09 -4.24
C ARG A 73 2.16 19.68 -5.38
N LEU A 74 1.72 18.84 -6.31
CA LEU A 74 0.88 19.19 -7.44
C LEU A 74 -0.41 18.35 -7.37
N PRO A 75 -1.41 18.76 -6.57
CA PRO A 75 -2.58 17.94 -6.30
C PRO A 75 -3.36 17.53 -7.54
N GLU A 76 -3.49 18.42 -8.52
CA GLU A 76 -4.20 18.11 -9.78
C GLU A 76 -3.46 17.09 -10.64
N GLU A 77 -2.12 17.11 -10.62
CA GLU A 77 -1.31 16.10 -11.31
C GLU A 77 -1.41 14.77 -10.57
N ALA A 78 -1.26 14.79 -9.24
CA ALA A 78 -1.37 13.60 -8.42
C ALA A 78 -2.75 12.93 -8.51
N ALA A 79 -3.84 13.69 -8.61
CA ALA A 79 -5.18 13.14 -8.79
C ALA A 79 -5.29 12.39 -10.13
N ARG A 80 -4.75 12.96 -11.21
CA ARG A 80 -4.69 12.30 -12.52
C ARG A 80 -3.81 11.06 -12.49
N ASP A 81 -2.68 11.13 -11.79
CA ASP A 81 -1.77 10.00 -11.64
C ASP A 81 -2.44 8.86 -10.86
N TYR A 82 -3.14 9.15 -9.75
CA TYR A 82 -3.88 8.14 -9.00
C TYR A 82 -5.00 7.49 -9.79
N GLU A 83 -5.72 8.26 -10.62
CA GLU A 83 -6.71 7.70 -11.54
C GLU A 83 -6.05 6.82 -12.63
N ALA A 84 -4.92 7.28 -13.18
CA ALA A 84 -4.17 6.55 -14.20
C ALA A 84 -3.61 5.23 -13.65
N TRP A 85 -3.04 5.27 -12.44
CA TRP A 85 -2.54 4.10 -11.71
C TRP A 85 -3.63 3.24 -11.12
N ALA A 86 -4.91 3.62 -11.24
CA ALA A 86 -6.03 2.91 -10.65
C ALA A 86 -5.83 2.66 -9.13
N ARG A 87 -5.36 3.68 -8.41
CA ARG A 87 -5.30 3.64 -6.94
C ARG A 87 -6.73 3.55 -6.41
N VAL A 88 -6.91 2.67 -5.45
CA VAL A 88 -8.20 2.37 -4.85
C VAL A 88 -8.35 3.11 -3.52
N THR A 89 -7.40 2.91 -2.61
CA THR A 89 -7.41 3.51 -1.28
C THR A 89 -6.02 3.44 -0.66
N GLY A 90 -5.87 3.97 0.54
CA GLY A 90 -4.68 3.74 1.35
C GLY A 90 -4.83 4.22 2.79
N VAL A 91 -3.87 3.84 3.61
CA VAL A 91 -3.81 4.19 5.03
C VAL A 91 -2.61 5.07 5.24
N HIS A 92 -2.76 6.12 6.04
CA HIS A 92 -1.63 6.91 6.49
C HIS A 92 -1.67 7.14 8.00
N LYS A 93 -0.57 6.81 8.67
CA LYS A 93 -0.32 7.14 10.08
C LYS A 93 0.97 7.93 10.20
N GLN A 94 0.96 8.92 11.09
CA GLN A 94 2.12 9.73 11.44
C GLN A 94 2.27 9.78 12.96
N TRP A 95 3.52 9.60 13.40
CA TRP A 95 3.94 9.78 14.77
C TRP A 95 5.02 10.83 14.83
N LEU A 96 4.96 11.65 15.88
CA LEU A 96 5.90 12.72 16.13
C LEU A 96 6.45 12.56 17.53
N PHE A 97 7.75 12.83 17.68
CA PHE A 97 8.36 12.95 18.99
C PHE A 97 7.82 14.19 19.69
N VAL A 98 7.37 14.02 20.92
CA VAL A 98 6.92 15.09 21.80
C VAL A 98 7.94 15.22 22.92
N PRO A 99 8.78 16.27 22.91
CA PRO A 99 9.80 16.45 23.94
C PRO A 99 9.16 16.52 25.33
N PRO A 100 9.69 15.82 26.35
CA PRO A 100 9.18 15.89 27.72
C PRO A 100 9.13 17.32 28.29
N SER A 101 10.04 18.20 27.85
CA SER A 101 10.07 19.61 28.25
C SER A 101 9.12 20.50 27.42
N ALA A 102 8.45 19.96 26.39
CA ALA A 102 7.47 20.71 25.63
C ALA A 102 6.29 21.10 26.55
N PRO A 103 5.94 22.39 26.64
CA PRO A 103 4.81 22.81 27.44
C PRO A 103 3.52 22.24 26.85
N ASP A 104 2.73 21.57 27.69
CA ASP A 104 1.43 21.04 27.31
C ASP A 104 0.33 22.14 27.34
N GLU A 105 -0.89 21.78 26.95
CA GLU A 105 -2.03 22.71 26.97
C GLU A 105 -2.33 23.28 28.37
N SER A 106 -1.90 22.59 29.44
CA SER A 106 -2.11 23.03 30.82
C SER A 106 -1.17 24.17 31.24
N ALA A 107 -0.08 24.38 30.51
CA ALA A 107 0.91 25.43 30.77
C ALA A 107 0.51 26.81 30.23
N HIS A 108 -0.58 26.93 29.46
CA HIS A 108 -1.01 28.18 28.85
C HIS A 108 -1.35 29.27 29.89
N GLY A 109 -0.58 30.37 29.85
CA GLY A 109 -0.77 31.54 30.71
C GLY A 109 -0.22 31.39 32.14
N LEU A 110 0.40 30.26 32.47
CA LEU A 110 1.01 30.00 33.80
C LEU A 110 2.53 30.24 33.82
N LEU A 111 3.17 30.24 32.65
CA LEU A 111 4.62 30.36 32.51
C LEU A 111 5.03 31.81 32.22
N THR A 112 6.14 32.23 32.82
CA THR A 112 6.82 33.48 32.46
C THR A 112 7.61 33.33 31.16
N GLU A 113 7.93 34.44 30.48
CA GLU A 113 8.74 34.42 29.25
C GLU A 113 10.10 33.72 29.43
N GLY A 114 10.75 33.91 30.58
CA GLY A 114 12.02 33.25 30.90
C GLY A 114 11.87 31.73 31.03
N GLN A 115 10.80 31.27 31.69
CA GLN A 115 10.51 29.83 31.81
C GLN A 115 10.14 29.19 30.47
N ILE A 116 9.43 29.93 29.60
CA ILE A 116 9.13 29.47 28.23
C ILE A 116 10.44 29.31 27.44
N ALA A 117 11.37 30.26 27.53
CA ALA A 117 12.66 30.18 26.84
C ALA A 117 13.50 29.00 27.34
N ASP A 118 13.55 28.76 28.65
CA ASP A 118 14.27 27.63 29.24
C ASP A 118 13.66 26.28 28.80
N LEU A 119 12.33 26.15 28.80
CA LEU A 119 11.63 24.95 28.34
C LEU A 119 11.81 24.72 26.83
N GLN A 120 11.79 25.78 26.03
CA GLN A 120 12.06 25.68 24.59
C GLN A 120 13.50 25.24 24.31
N ALA A 121 14.48 25.76 25.07
CA ALA A 121 15.87 25.33 24.94
C ALA A 121 16.07 23.87 25.36
N ALA A 122 15.42 23.45 26.45
CA ALA A 122 15.41 22.05 26.89
C ALA A 122 14.74 21.14 25.84
N ALA A 123 13.57 21.51 25.34
CA ALA A 123 12.86 20.76 24.30
C ALA A 123 13.68 20.66 23.01
N ALA A 124 14.39 21.72 22.60
CA ALA A 124 15.28 21.67 21.45
C ALA A 124 16.46 20.69 21.67
N ALA A 125 17.06 20.70 22.85
CA ALA A 125 18.12 19.74 23.19
C ALA A 125 17.61 18.29 23.24
N GLU A 126 16.38 18.07 23.71
CA GLU A 126 15.71 16.77 23.71
C GLU A 126 15.40 16.29 22.29
N MET A 127 14.92 17.19 21.42
CA MET A 127 14.71 16.90 19.99
C MET A 127 16.02 16.47 19.32
N ASP A 128 17.12 17.20 19.55
CA ASP A 128 18.44 16.89 18.98
C ASP A 128 19.01 15.57 19.51
N ALA A 129 18.63 15.15 20.71
CA ALA A 129 19.05 13.89 21.32
C ALA A 129 18.12 12.71 21.01
N ALA A 130 16.95 12.96 20.40
CA ALA A 130 15.97 11.91 20.10
C ALA A 130 16.50 10.97 19.01
N PRO A 131 16.21 9.65 19.11
CA PRO A 131 16.65 8.68 18.09
C PRO A 131 16.00 8.93 16.72
N PHE A 132 14.78 9.49 16.72
CA PHE A 132 14.07 10.00 15.57
C PHE A 132 13.03 11.03 16.04
N THR A 133 12.57 11.89 15.15
CA THR A 133 11.63 12.99 15.44
C THR A 133 10.29 12.82 14.74
N ALA A 134 10.26 12.03 13.64
CA ALA A 134 9.03 11.66 12.97
C ALA A 134 9.11 10.26 12.39
N LEU A 135 7.98 9.58 12.37
CA LEU A 135 7.76 8.30 11.69
C LEU A 135 6.46 8.40 10.90
N THR A 136 6.47 7.93 9.65
CA THR A 136 5.23 7.71 8.89
C THR A 136 5.12 6.28 8.39
N CYS A 137 3.89 5.80 8.31
CA CYS A 137 3.52 4.57 7.63
C CYS A 137 2.43 4.89 6.63
N GLU A 138 2.64 4.50 5.38
CA GLU A 138 1.67 4.62 4.30
C GLU A 138 1.54 3.29 3.58
N VAL A 139 0.29 2.87 3.36
CA VAL A 139 -0.01 1.66 2.60
C VAL A 139 -1.04 2.05 1.55
N ASP A 140 -0.68 1.96 0.29
CA ASP A 140 -1.56 2.25 -0.85
C ASP A 140 -1.94 0.95 -1.56
N VAL A 141 -3.21 0.84 -1.92
CA VAL A 141 -3.77 -0.32 -2.61
C VAL A 141 -4.25 0.11 -3.99
N PHE A 142 -3.91 -0.69 -5.00
CA PHE A 142 -4.21 -0.45 -6.39
C PHE A 142 -5.10 -1.56 -6.94
N LEU A 143 -5.84 -1.26 -8.00
CA LEU A 143 -6.72 -2.22 -8.64
C LEU A 143 -5.93 -3.32 -9.35
N ASP A 144 -4.78 -2.98 -9.93
CA ASP A 144 -3.96 -3.89 -10.73
C ASP A 144 -2.45 -3.69 -10.52
N GLN A 145 -1.66 -4.69 -10.92
CA GLN A 145 -0.21 -4.72 -10.76
C GLN A 145 0.50 -3.65 -11.58
N VAL A 146 -0.07 -3.28 -12.74
CA VAL A 146 0.55 -2.33 -13.66
C VAL A 146 0.53 -0.95 -13.04
N GLY A 147 -0.62 -0.53 -12.53
CA GLY A 147 -0.80 0.72 -11.79
C GLY A 147 0.06 0.80 -10.54
N ALA A 148 0.10 -0.29 -9.74
CA ALA A 148 0.96 -0.35 -8.57
C ALA A 148 2.46 -0.20 -8.93
N ARG A 149 2.90 -0.84 -10.02
CA ARG A 149 4.30 -0.72 -10.49
C ARG A 149 4.63 0.70 -10.96
N ASP A 150 3.73 1.31 -11.72
CA ASP A 150 3.95 2.66 -12.25
C ASP A 150 3.96 3.70 -11.13
N ALA A 151 3.05 3.56 -10.15
CA ALA A 151 3.06 4.37 -8.92
C ALA A 151 4.35 4.17 -8.12
N PHE A 152 4.81 2.92 -7.95
CA PHE A 152 6.05 2.60 -7.24
C PHE A 152 7.29 3.22 -7.90
N ALA A 153 7.33 3.24 -9.23
CA ALA A 153 8.41 3.92 -9.97
C ALA A 153 8.40 5.44 -9.74
N ALA A 154 7.22 6.07 -9.65
CA ALA A 154 7.06 7.49 -9.35
C ALA A 154 7.39 7.87 -7.90
N GLU A 155 7.30 6.94 -6.95
CA GLU A 155 7.66 7.18 -5.55
C GLU A 155 9.15 7.47 -5.37
N ARG A 156 10.02 6.90 -6.20
CA ARG A 156 11.49 7.06 -6.13
C ARG A 156 11.95 8.52 -6.23
N THR A 157 11.16 9.35 -6.89
CA THR A 157 11.47 10.76 -7.17
C THR A 157 10.46 11.71 -6.53
N SER A 158 9.49 11.18 -5.79
CA SER A 158 8.46 11.99 -5.15
C SER A 158 9.06 12.86 -4.03
N PRO A 159 8.81 14.18 -4.04
CA PRO A 159 9.26 15.06 -2.98
C PRO A 159 8.51 14.73 -1.67
N LEU A 160 9.26 14.59 -0.57
CA LEU A 160 8.69 14.30 0.75
C LEU A 160 8.10 15.53 1.46
N ASP A 161 8.65 16.71 1.18
CA ASP A 161 8.12 17.98 1.70
C ASP A 161 7.51 18.79 0.55
N PRO A 162 6.19 18.68 0.30
CA PRO A 162 5.55 19.38 -0.81
C PRO A 162 5.62 20.92 -0.67
N SER A 163 5.86 21.42 0.55
CA SER A 163 5.95 22.87 0.81
C SER A 163 7.29 23.47 0.38
N ARG A 164 8.33 22.63 0.18
CA ARG A 164 9.67 23.08 -0.18
C ARG A 164 9.80 23.35 -1.69
N PRO A 165 10.42 24.47 -2.09
CA PRO A 165 10.73 24.75 -3.50
C PRO A 165 11.58 23.63 -4.13
N PRO A 166 11.44 23.35 -5.45
CA PRO A 166 12.08 22.19 -6.08
C PRO A 166 13.60 22.31 -6.13
N ASP A 167 14.13 23.52 -6.23
CA ASP A 167 15.55 23.85 -6.17
C ASP A 167 16.15 23.67 -4.77
N LEU A 168 15.31 23.59 -3.74
CA LEU A 168 15.67 23.36 -2.35
C LEU A 168 15.33 21.95 -1.86
N GLN A 169 14.74 21.11 -2.71
CA GLN A 169 14.51 19.71 -2.39
C GLN A 169 15.86 18.99 -2.38
N PRO A 170 16.12 18.16 -1.36
CA PRO A 170 17.31 17.33 -1.38
C PRO A 170 17.20 16.29 -2.49
N THR A 171 18.28 16.09 -3.24
CA THR A 171 18.40 14.96 -4.16
C THR A 171 18.53 13.68 -3.33
N PRO A 172 17.59 12.72 -3.44
CA PRO A 172 17.70 11.51 -2.66
C PRO A 172 18.85 10.63 -3.14
N ALA A 173 19.56 10.00 -2.20
CA ALA A 173 20.38 8.84 -2.51
C ALA A 173 19.48 7.60 -2.51
N VAL A 174 19.34 6.93 -3.65
CA VAL A 174 18.44 5.78 -3.82
C VAL A 174 19.24 4.51 -4.01
N VAL A 175 18.89 3.48 -3.24
CA VAL A 175 19.48 2.15 -3.32
C VAL A 175 18.36 1.13 -3.48
N ASP A 176 18.42 0.36 -4.56
CA ASP A 176 17.50 -0.77 -4.78
C ASP A 176 17.72 -1.83 -3.71
N GLN A 177 16.63 -2.35 -3.14
CA GLN A 177 16.67 -3.44 -2.19
C GLN A 177 16.39 -4.74 -2.91
N PRO A 178 17.25 -5.77 -2.80
CA PRO A 178 16.89 -7.11 -3.26
C PRO A 178 15.67 -7.57 -2.46
N GLY A 179 14.61 -7.97 -3.16
CA GLY A 179 13.29 -8.23 -2.62
C GLY A 179 13.29 -9.23 -1.46
N ALA A 180 13.42 -8.72 -0.24
CA ALA A 180 13.04 -9.46 0.94
C ALA A 180 11.51 -9.46 0.96
N ALA A 181 10.91 -10.52 0.40
CA ALA A 181 9.47 -10.78 0.41
C ALA A 181 8.54 -9.77 -0.33
N GLY A 182 9.09 -8.87 -1.16
CA GLY A 182 8.32 -8.03 -2.09
C GLY A 182 8.87 -8.10 -3.50
N ASP A 183 8.06 -7.73 -4.49
CA ASP A 183 8.44 -7.80 -5.91
C ASP A 183 9.55 -6.79 -6.24
N GLU A 184 9.44 -5.59 -5.64
CA GLU A 184 10.38 -4.49 -5.84
C GLU A 184 10.53 -3.71 -4.52
N GLY A 185 11.73 -3.18 -4.27
CA GLY A 185 12.02 -2.43 -3.05
C GLY A 185 13.10 -1.38 -3.29
N PHE A 186 13.04 -0.27 -2.57
CA PHE A 186 14.13 0.71 -2.53
C PHE A 186 14.23 1.40 -1.17
N VAL A 187 15.42 1.94 -0.90
CA VAL A 187 15.69 2.87 0.21
C VAL A 187 16.11 4.19 -0.39
N ALA A 188 15.52 5.29 0.07
CA ALA A 188 15.85 6.64 -0.36
C ALA A 188 16.17 7.51 0.86
N SER A 189 17.36 8.12 0.86
CA SER A 189 17.85 8.99 1.94
C SER A 189 17.83 10.44 1.49
N PHE A 190 17.08 11.29 2.21
CA PHE A 190 16.84 12.71 1.92
C PHE A 190 17.52 13.58 2.97
N PRO A 191 18.71 14.14 2.67
CA PRO A 191 19.45 14.99 3.60
C PRO A 191 18.89 16.42 3.62
N TYR A 192 18.20 16.78 4.68
CA TYR A 192 17.85 18.18 4.99
C TYR A 192 18.98 18.83 5.80
N SER A 193 18.97 20.16 5.89
CA SER A 193 20.07 20.91 6.52
C SER A 193 20.32 20.55 8.00
N GLU A 194 19.28 20.08 8.70
CA GLU A 194 19.31 19.77 10.13
C GLU A 194 18.83 18.35 10.45
N SER A 195 18.47 17.56 9.43
CA SER A 195 17.88 16.25 9.62
C SER A 195 18.08 15.35 8.41
N LEU A 196 18.00 14.05 8.64
CA LEU A 196 17.96 13.04 7.60
C LEU A 196 16.59 12.38 7.63
N THR A 197 15.94 12.27 6.47
CA THR A 197 14.75 11.44 6.32
C THR A 197 15.08 10.23 5.45
N VAL A 198 14.88 9.03 6.00
CA VAL A 198 15.05 7.77 5.28
C VAL A 198 13.67 7.24 4.94
N VAL A 199 13.47 6.90 3.66
CA VAL A 199 12.25 6.26 3.16
C VAL A 199 12.61 4.86 2.73
N VAL A 200 11.83 3.89 3.19
CA VAL A 200 11.88 2.52 2.70
C VAL A 200 10.53 2.22 2.08
N ALA A 201 10.54 1.80 0.81
CA ALA A 201 9.33 1.46 0.10
C ALA A 201 9.44 0.07 -0.53
N TYR A 202 8.34 -0.68 -0.46
CA TYR A 202 8.19 -2.00 -1.07
C TYR A 202 6.91 -2.05 -1.88
N ARG A 203 6.95 -2.75 -3.02
CA ARG A 203 5.75 -3.17 -3.75
C ARG A 203 5.52 -4.66 -3.52
N LEU A 204 4.30 -5.00 -3.13
CA LEU A 204 3.79 -6.35 -2.93
C LEU A 204 2.62 -6.52 -3.89
N ASP A 205 2.83 -7.07 -5.09
CA ASP A 205 1.76 -7.22 -6.07
C ASP A 205 1.06 -5.87 -6.38
N ARG A 206 -0.18 -5.69 -5.91
CA ARG A 206 -1.01 -4.48 -6.05
C ARG A 206 -0.94 -3.52 -4.86
N VAL A 207 -0.06 -3.75 -3.90
CA VAL A 207 0.06 -2.94 -2.67
C VAL A 207 1.44 -2.28 -2.64
N ILE A 208 1.49 -1.00 -2.29
CA ILE A 208 2.72 -0.28 -1.98
C ILE A 208 2.75 0.01 -0.49
N VAL A 209 3.86 -0.34 0.14
CA VAL A 209 4.15 -0.03 1.54
C VAL A 209 5.27 0.99 1.57
N ARG A 210 5.08 2.08 2.30
CA ARG A 210 6.08 3.13 2.49
C ARG A 210 6.23 3.48 3.96
N VAL A 211 7.46 3.45 4.44
CA VAL A 211 7.84 3.89 5.77
C VAL A 211 8.82 5.02 5.64
N SER A 212 8.62 6.12 6.36
CA SER A 212 9.61 7.18 6.47
C SER A 212 10.00 7.42 7.91
N VAL A 213 11.29 7.57 8.18
CA VAL A 213 11.84 7.92 9.49
C VAL A 213 12.70 9.16 9.35
N SER A 214 12.43 10.19 10.15
CA SER A 214 13.20 11.43 10.19
C SER A 214 13.92 11.56 11.51
N ALA A 215 15.19 11.96 11.50
CA ALA A 215 15.98 12.17 12.72
C ALA A 215 16.95 13.35 12.56
N PRO A 216 17.36 14.01 13.66
CA PRO A 216 18.35 15.11 13.65
C PRO A 216 19.75 14.55 13.40
N CYS A 217 20.03 14.16 12.15
CA CYS A 217 21.35 13.69 11.74
C CYS A 217 21.95 14.69 10.75
N ARG A 218 23.06 15.33 11.14
CA ARG A 218 23.70 16.41 10.37
C ARG A 218 24.72 15.90 9.34
N GLU A 219 25.38 14.76 9.55
CA GLU A 219 26.24 14.10 8.55
C GLU A 219 26.36 12.59 8.79
N ALA A 220 26.51 11.80 7.71
CA ALA A 220 26.70 10.35 7.78
C ALA A 220 28.07 9.92 8.36
N SER A 221 28.99 10.88 8.56
CA SER A 221 30.37 10.68 9.00
C SER A 221 30.51 10.16 10.43
N ASP A 222 29.51 10.39 11.31
CA ASP A 222 29.58 10.01 12.74
C ASP A 222 28.91 8.66 13.06
N GLY A 223 28.43 7.91 12.05
CA GLY A 223 27.81 6.59 12.22
C GLY A 223 26.39 6.61 12.79
N THR A 224 25.93 7.72 13.37
CA THR A 224 24.55 7.96 13.84
C THR A 224 23.52 7.91 12.71
N CYS A 225 23.84 8.37 11.51
CA CYS A 225 22.93 8.23 10.36
C CYS A 225 22.84 6.78 9.86
N ALA A 226 23.91 5.98 10.00
CA ALA A 226 23.89 4.57 9.60
C ALA A 226 22.96 3.74 10.50
N THR A 227 22.90 4.07 11.80
CA THR A 227 21.92 3.47 12.71
C THR A 227 20.48 3.85 12.38
N LEU A 228 20.25 5.05 11.82
CA LEU A 228 18.92 5.48 11.37
C LEU A 228 18.44 4.65 10.18
N GLU A 229 19.29 4.49 9.15
CA GLU A 229 18.95 3.67 7.98
C GLU A 229 18.66 2.22 8.40
N ALA A 230 19.51 1.61 9.22
CA ALA A 230 19.28 0.26 9.73
C ALA A 230 17.96 0.12 10.52
N SER A 231 17.62 1.13 11.34
CA SER A 231 16.37 1.15 12.10
C SER A 231 15.16 1.30 11.18
N ALA A 232 15.25 2.18 10.17
CA ALA A 232 14.21 2.37 9.17
C ALA A 232 13.98 1.09 8.35
N LEU A 233 15.04 0.41 7.91
CA LEU A 233 14.94 -0.89 7.24
C LEU A 233 14.29 -1.94 8.14
N SER A 234 14.76 -2.08 9.39
CA SER A 234 14.20 -3.08 10.31
C SER A 234 12.72 -2.84 10.57
N LEU A 235 12.31 -1.58 10.72
CA LEU A 235 10.92 -1.20 10.93
C LEU A 235 10.08 -1.48 9.68
N ALA A 236 10.57 -1.11 8.51
CA ALA A 236 9.89 -1.33 7.24
C ALA A 236 9.74 -2.82 6.92
N SER A 237 10.77 -3.64 7.17
CA SER A 237 10.68 -5.09 7.06
C SER A 237 9.69 -5.70 8.05
N SER A 238 9.59 -5.16 9.27
CA SER A 238 8.56 -5.60 10.22
C SER A 238 7.15 -5.25 9.75
N MET A 239 6.93 -4.03 9.22
CA MET A 239 5.64 -3.65 8.62
C MET A 239 5.30 -4.53 7.43
N GLN A 240 6.28 -4.74 6.54
CA GLN A 240 6.12 -5.60 5.39
C GLN A 240 5.73 -7.02 5.80
N GLY A 241 6.35 -7.60 6.82
CA GLY A 241 5.97 -8.92 7.34
C GLY A 241 4.54 -8.96 7.89
N ARG A 242 4.08 -7.91 8.57
CA ARG A 242 2.69 -7.80 9.05
C ARG A 242 1.72 -7.66 7.87
N ILE A 243 2.04 -6.79 6.92
CA ILE A 243 1.22 -6.60 5.72
C ILE A 243 1.20 -7.88 4.90
N LEU A 244 2.29 -8.61 4.77
CA LEU A 244 2.30 -9.94 4.14
C LEU A 244 1.55 -11.01 4.93
N ALA A 245 1.30 -10.83 6.22
CA ALA A 245 0.47 -11.75 7.00
C ALA A 245 -1.03 -11.41 6.91
N GLU A 246 -1.35 -10.14 6.62
CA GLU A 246 -2.73 -9.65 6.44
C GLU A 246 -3.17 -9.67 4.96
N VAL A 247 -2.22 -9.40 4.05
CA VAL A 247 -2.35 -9.44 2.58
C VAL A 247 -1.94 -10.82 2.04
N GLY A 248 -1.08 -11.55 2.75
CA GLY A 248 -0.93 -12.99 2.53
C GLY A 248 -2.08 -13.70 3.22
N THR A 249 -2.84 -14.56 2.56
CA THR A 249 -2.32 -15.62 1.71
C THR A 249 -3.27 -15.92 0.56
N ASP A 250 -2.69 -16.00 -0.64
CA ASP A 250 -3.08 -16.65 -1.92
C ASP A 250 -4.55 -16.98 -2.20
N ALA A 251 -5.31 -17.51 -1.24
CA ALA A 251 -6.58 -18.16 -1.52
C ALA A 251 -7.67 -17.21 -1.95
N ARG A 252 -7.87 -16.07 -1.29
CA ARG A 252 -8.96 -15.14 -1.64
C ARG A 252 -8.69 -14.46 -2.99
N PHE A 253 -7.43 -14.14 -3.26
CA PHE A 253 -7.00 -13.51 -4.51
C PHE A 253 -6.97 -14.51 -5.68
N THR A 254 -6.45 -15.73 -5.46
CA THR A 254 -6.55 -16.84 -6.42
C THR A 254 -8.00 -17.23 -6.66
N ALA A 255 -8.84 -17.21 -5.62
CA ALA A 255 -10.27 -17.46 -5.77
C ALA A 255 -10.92 -16.39 -6.63
N ASP A 256 -10.60 -15.10 -6.43
CA ASP A 256 -11.14 -14.03 -7.26
C ASP A 256 -10.77 -14.17 -8.75
N GLU A 257 -9.58 -14.70 -9.06
CA GLU A 257 -9.16 -14.98 -10.44
C GLU A 257 -9.81 -16.24 -11.05
N ILE A 258 -10.07 -17.27 -10.24
CA ILE A 258 -10.46 -18.61 -10.73
C ILE A 258 -11.96 -18.87 -10.58
N CYS A 259 -12.63 -18.20 -9.65
CA CYS A 259 -14.06 -18.38 -9.41
C CYS A 259 -14.88 -17.87 -10.60
N PRO A 260 -15.86 -18.66 -11.08
CA PRO A 260 -16.74 -18.23 -12.15
C PRO A 260 -17.73 -17.16 -11.67
N GLU A 261 -18.16 -16.31 -12.60
CA GLU A 261 -19.06 -15.17 -12.32
C GLU A 261 -20.37 -15.56 -11.62
N ARG A 262 -20.86 -16.80 -11.85
CA ARG A 262 -22.09 -17.29 -11.22
C ARG A 262 -21.82 -17.72 -9.78
N ASP A 263 -22.44 -17.03 -8.84
CA ASP A 263 -22.25 -17.23 -7.39
C ASP A 263 -20.78 -16.97 -6.95
N HIS A 264 -20.13 -15.98 -7.59
CA HIS A 264 -18.71 -15.61 -7.42
C HIS A 264 -18.27 -15.48 -5.97
N LEU A 265 -18.98 -14.69 -5.16
CA LEU A 265 -18.62 -14.45 -3.76
C LEU A 265 -18.72 -15.72 -2.91
N ALA A 266 -19.71 -16.57 -3.16
CA ALA A 266 -19.85 -17.84 -2.46
C ALA A 266 -18.72 -18.82 -2.84
N CYS A 267 -18.24 -18.76 -4.09
CA CYS A 267 -17.07 -19.52 -4.52
C CYS A 267 -15.81 -19.05 -3.80
N ILE A 268 -15.61 -17.73 -3.67
CA ILE A 268 -14.46 -17.15 -2.95
C ILE A 268 -14.44 -17.58 -1.49
N GLU A 269 -15.57 -17.49 -0.81
CA GLU A 269 -15.70 -17.90 0.60
C GLU A 269 -15.35 -19.38 0.78
N GLU A 270 -15.89 -20.26 -0.07
CA GLU A 270 -15.63 -21.69 0.06
C GLU A 270 -14.20 -22.07 -0.36
N PHE A 271 -13.65 -21.43 -1.40
CA PHE A 271 -12.26 -21.62 -1.81
C PHE A 271 -11.28 -21.24 -0.71
N THR A 272 -11.51 -20.09 -0.06
CA THR A 272 -10.67 -19.60 1.05
C THR A 272 -10.78 -20.52 2.27
N ALA A 273 -11.98 -21.03 2.58
CA ALA A 273 -12.14 -22.00 3.66
C ALA A 273 -11.40 -23.33 3.37
N ARG A 274 -11.32 -23.73 2.10
CA ARG A 274 -10.70 -24.99 1.66
C ARG A 274 -9.18 -24.91 1.56
N SER A 275 -8.62 -23.74 1.24
CA SER A 275 -7.16 -23.54 1.19
C SER A 275 -6.49 -23.69 2.55
N GLU A 276 -7.22 -23.42 3.63
CA GLU A 276 -6.75 -23.56 5.01
C GLU A 276 -6.94 -24.99 5.55
N ALA A 277 -7.63 -25.87 4.81
CA ALA A 277 -7.90 -27.24 5.22
C ALA A 277 -6.74 -28.20 4.93
N ASP A 278 -6.54 -29.18 5.82
CA ASP A 278 -5.53 -30.25 5.69
C ASP A 278 -5.89 -31.34 4.65
N THR A 279 -7.05 -31.21 4.00
CA THR A 279 -7.51 -32.14 2.97
C THR A 279 -7.57 -31.43 1.62
N PRO A 280 -6.86 -31.93 0.60
CA PRO A 280 -6.85 -31.30 -0.70
C PRO A 280 -8.23 -31.41 -1.38
N ALA A 281 -8.63 -30.35 -2.06
CA ALA A 281 -9.89 -30.23 -2.80
C ALA A 281 -9.66 -29.61 -4.19
N ALA A 282 -10.40 -30.08 -5.19
CA ALA A 282 -10.37 -29.55 -6.56
C ALA A 282 -11.61 -28.69 -6.80
N LEU A 283 -11.43 -27.49 -7.35
CA LEU A 283 -12.53 -26.63 -7.82
C LEU A 283 -12.91 -27.06 -9.25
N CYS A 284 -14.17 -27.44 -9.42
CA CYS A 284 -14.75 -27.91 -10.67
C CYS A 284 -15.72 -26.88 -11.23
N VAL A 285 -15.58 -26.51 -12.51
CA VAL A 285 -16.48 -25.58 -13.20
C VAL A 285 -17.19 -26.29 -14.34
N THR A 286 -18.53 -26.23 -14.30
CA THR A 286 -19.42 -26.81 -15.32
C THR A 286 -19.46 -25.94 -16.59
N PRO A 287 -19.83 -26.50 -17.75
CA PRO A 287 -19.97 -25.72 -19.00
C PRO A 287 -21.00 -24.57 -18.94
N LEU A 288 -21.92 -24.62 -17.96
CA LEU A 288 -22.95 -23.60 -17.75
C LEU A 288 -22.59 -22.61 -16.63
N GLY A 289 -21.33 -22.60 -16.19
CA GLY A 289 -20.79 -21.65 -15.21
C GLY A 289 -21.13 -21.95 -13.74
N GLY A 290 -21.77 -23.09 -13.45
CA GLY A 290 -21.89 -23.59 -12.06
C GLY A 290 -20.59 -24.20 -11.56
N TRP A 291 -20.39 -24.25 -10.25
CA TRP A 291 -19.16 -24.74 -9.62
C TRP A 291 -19.42 -25.61 -8.38
N PHE A 292 -18.44 -26.44 -8.03
CA PHE A 292 -18.43 -27.27 -6.81
C PHE A 292 -17.00 -27.74 -6.46
N PHE A 293 -16.81 -28.24 -5.24
CA PHE A 293 -15.55 -28.87 -4.80
C PHE A 293 -15.66 -30.39 -4.69
N GLU A 294 -14.60 -31.10 -5.08
CA GLU A 294 -14.46 -32.55 -4.87
C GLU A 294 -13.05 -32.95 -4.47
N THR A 295 -12.86 -34.24 -4.13
CA THR A 295 -11.52 -34.78 -3.90
C THR A 295 -10.74 -34.86 -5.22
N PRO A 296 -9.50 -34.31 -5.30
CA PRO A 296 -8.76 -34.27 -6.56
C PRO A 296 -8.46 -35.67 -7.10
N ARG A 297 -8.84 -35.92 -8.35
CA ARG A 297 -8.44 -37.13 -9.11
C ARG A 297 -7.25 -36.88 -10.03
N GLY A 298 -6.85 -35.62 -10.19
CA GLY A 298 -5.80 -35.13 -11.07
C GLY A 298 -5.43 -33.67 -10.75
N GLY A 299 -4.63 -33.06 -11.63
CA GLY A 299 -4.27 -31.64 -11.54
C GLY A 299 -5.21 -30.72 -12.34
N PRO A 300 -4.85 -29.44 -12.49
CA PRO A 300 -5.52 -28.53 -13.43
C PRO A 300 -5.60 -29.14 -14.83
N ASP A 301 -6.68 -28.86 -15.56
CA ASP A 301 -7.01 -29.41 -16.89
C ASP A 301 -7.45 -30.89 -16.91
N SER A 302 -7.57 -31.55 -15.75
CA SER A 302 -8.26 -32.84 -15.65
C SER A 302 -9.78 -32.68 -15.58
N LEU A 303 -10.52 -33.72 -15.98
CA LEU A 303 -11.97 -33.76 -15.82
C LEU A 303 -12.34 -34.13 -14.39
N CYS A 304 -13.39 -33.50 -13.89
CA CYS A 304 -14.02 -33.82 -12.62
C CYS A 304 -14.83 -35.11 -12.72
N SER A 305 -15.35 -35.59 -11.58
CA SER A 305 -16.05 -36.89 -11.51
C SER A 305 -17.31 -37.03 -12.36
N ASP A 306 -17.84 -35.94 -12.90
CA ASP A 306 -18.98 -35.88 -13.81
C ASP A 306 -18.60 -35.97 -15.30
N ASP A 307 -17.29 -36.06 -15.62
CA ASP A 307 -16.72 -36.10 -16.97
C ASP A 307 -17.07 -34.90 -17.88
N GLU A 308 -17.77 -33.89 -17.36
CA GLU A 308 -18.23 -32.70 -18.09
C GLU A 308 -17.62 -31.40 -17.52
N SER A 309 -17.26 -31.38 -16.24
CA SER A 309 -16.65 -30.23 -15.58
C SER A 309 -15.12 -30.30 -15.58
N ALA A 310 -14.47 -29.15 -15.72
CA ALA A 310 -13.01 -29.06 -15.71
C ALA A 310 -12.49 -28.66 -14.32
N VAL A 311 -11.39 -29.29 -13.90
CA VAL A 311 -10.62 -28.86 -12.73
C VAL A 311 -9.84 -27.61 -13.10
N VAL A 312 -10.16 -26.50 -12.44
CA VAL A 312 -9.51 -25.20 -12.68
C VAL A 312 -8.45 -24.88 -11.62
N ALA A 313 -8.57 -25.47 -10.42
CA ALA A 313 -7.59 -25.33 -9.34
C ALA A 313 -7.66 -26.50 -8.35
N VAL A 314 -6.56 -26.71 -7.62
CA VAL A 314 -6.48 -27.62 -6.46
C VAL A 314 -5.95 -26.85 -5.25
N VAL A 315 -6.66 -26.93 -4.13
CA VAL A 315 -6.38 -26.18 -2.88
C VAL A 315 -6.22 -27.12 -1.69
N GLY A 316 -5.56 -26.64 -0.63
CA GLY A 316 -5.30 -27.38 0.61
C GLY A 316 -3.93 -28.09 0.61
N ALA A 317 -3.36 -28.28 1.80
CA ALA A 317 -2.05 -28.92 1.94
C ALA A 317 -2.17 -30.45 1.78
N PRO A 318 -1.26 -31.13 1.06
CA PRO A 318 -1.19 -32.58 1.14
C PRO A 318 -0.81 -32.97 2.57
N ALA A 319 -1.57 -33.89 3.17
CA ALA A 319 -1.24 -34.45 4.48
C ALA A 319 0.25 -34.85 4.49
N ARG A 320 1.04 -34.22 5.37
CA ARG A 320 2.46 -34.55 5.55
C ARG A 320 2.55 -35.99 6.02
N GLY A 321 2.89 -36.89 5.09
CA GLY A 321 3.31 -38.27 5.36
C GLY A 321 4.78 -38.33 5.75
#